data_AF-A0A316GMV5-F1
#
_entry.id   AF-A0A316GMV5-F1
#
_cell.length_a   1.000
_cell.length_b   1.000
_cell.length_c   1.000
_cell.angle_alpha   90.00
_cell.angle_beta   90.00
_cell.angle_gamma   90.00
#
_symmetry.space_group_name_H-M   'P 1'
#
loop_
_entity.id
_entity.type
_entity.pdbx_description
1 polymer ?
#
loop_
_entity_poly.entity_id
_entity_poly.type
_entity_poly.pdbx_seq_one_letter_code
_entity_poly.pdbx_strand_id
1 'polypeptide(L)' 'MVAGCSISKPAPASTEGLRAVVGTSLIGAKGKTPADQAGIDETAAGLCAGGVWTKSECARHGKDSRK' A
#
# COMPACT_ATOMS: atom_id res chain seq x y z
N MET A 1 -11.41 -1.95 -36.40
CA MET A 1 -10.89 -1.73 -35.03
C MET A 1 -9.46 -2.26 -35.00
N VAL A 2 -8.47 -1.40 -34.76
CA VAL A 2 -7.06 -1.83 -34.69
C VAL A 2 -6.79 -2.33 -33.28
N ALA A 3 -6.35 -3.58 -33.13
CA ALA A 3 -5.92 -4.12 -31.85
C ALA A 3 -4.57 -3.51 -31.46
N GLY A 4 -4.50 -2.80 -30.33
CA GLY A 4 -3.24 -2.29 -29.80
C GLY A 4 -2.50 -3.38 -29.03
N CYS A 5 -1.23 -3.62 -29.36
CA CYS A 5 -0.36 -4.49 -28.58
C CYS A 5 0.19 -3.72 -27.36
N SER A 6 -0.29 -4.04 -26.15
CA SER A 6 0.29 -3.53 -24.90
C SER A 6 1.28 -4.51 -24.31
N ILE A 7 2.49 -4.04 -23.95
CA ILE A 7 3.47 -4.83 -23.18
C ILE A 7 3.22 -4.78 -21.67
N SER A 8 2.38 -3.85 -21.21
CA SER A 8 2.05 -3.70 -19.80
C SER A 8 1.11 -4.81 -19.35
N LYS A 9 1.39 -5.41 -18.18
CA LYS A 9 0.38 -6.24 -17.51
C LYS A 9 -0.85 -5.35 -17.20
N PRO A 10 -2.08 -5.89 -17.28
CA PRO A 10 -3.26 -5.17 -16.86
C PRO A 10 -3.06 -4.61 -15.46
N ALA A 11 -3.34 -3.32 -15.26
CA ALA A 11 -3.35 -2.75 -13.92
C ALA A 11 -4.36 -3.51 -13.06
N PRO A 12 -4.07 -3.72 -11.77
CA PRO A 12 -5.03 -4.34 -10.88
C PRO A 12 -6.30 -3.47 -10.85
N ALA A 13 -7.39 -4.03 -11.37
CA ALA A 13 -8.70 -3.37 -11.40
C ALA A 13 -9.48 -3.53 -10.08
N SER A 14 -8.91 -4.24 -9.11
CA SER A 14 -9.52 -4.52 -7.81
C SER A 14 -8.51 -4.36 -6.67
N THR A 15 -9.03 -4.19 -5.47
CA THR A 15 -8.28 -4.18 -4.21
C THR A 15 -7.47 -5.46 -4.00
N GLU A 16 -8.04 -6.62 -4.32
CA GLU A 16 -7.37 -7.92 -4.26
C GLU A 16 -6.20 -7.99 -5.24
N GLY A 17 -6.40 -7.50 -6.47
CA GLY A 17 -5.33 -7.43 -7.46
C GLY A 17 -4.20 -6.52 -6.99
N LEU A 18 -4.54 -5.36 -6.41
CA LEU A 18 -3.54 -4.41 -5.91
C LEU A 18 -2.80 -5.00 -4.71
N ARG A 19 -3.51 -5.68 -3.81
CA ARG A 19 -2.94 -6.39 -2.66
C ARG A 19 -1.92 -7.43 -3.08
N ALA A 20 -2.16 -8.16 -4.17
CA ALA A 20 -1.20 -9.13 -4.70
C ALA A 20 0.12 -8.50 -5.19
N VAL A 21 0.08 -7.23 -5.61
CA VAL A 21 1.27 -6.48 -6.06
C VAL A 21 2.00 -5.83 -4.87
N VAL A 22 1.27 -5.14 -3.99
CA VAL A 22 1.90 -4.37 -2.90
C VAL A 22 2.26 -5.22 -1.68
N GLY A 23 1.53 -6.32 -1.45
CA GLY A 23 1.73 -7.20 -0.30
C GLY A 23 1.51 -6.51 1.05
N THR A 24 2.25 -6.97 2.06
CA THR A 24 2.09 -6.57 3.47
C THR A 24 3.42 -6.20 4.14
N SER A 25 4.51 -6.02 3.38
CA SER A 25 5.85 -5.78 3.91
C SER A 25 5.99 -4.44 4.64
N LEU A 26 5.16 -3.45 4.30
CA LEU A 26 5.13 -2.14 4.95
C LEU A 26 4.39 -2.14 6.29
N ILE A 27 3.69 -3.21 6.66
CA ILE A 27 2.97 -3.27 7.94
C ILE A 27 3.96 -3.31 9.09
N GLY A 28 4.05 -2.20 9.83
CA GLY A 28 4.98 -2.05 10.95
C GLY A 28 6.42 -1.74 10.54
N ALA A 29 6.65 -1.42 9.26
CA ALA A 29 7.94 -0.94 8.79
C ALA A 29 8.26 0.42 9.43
N LYS A 30 9.54 0.63 9.74
CA LYS A 30 10.06 1.93 10.22
C LYS A 30 11.02 2.52 9.20
N GLY A 31 10.81 3.78 8.86
CA GLY A 31 11.71 4.56 8.03
C GLY A 31 13.05 4.80 8.73
N LYS A 32 14.12 4.97 7.95
CA LYS A 32 15.44 5.34 8.51
C LYS A 32 15.49 6.80 8.92
N THR A 33 14.77 7.65 8.19
CA THR A 33 14.64 9.08 8.45
C THR A 33 13.18 9.46 8.69
N PRO A 34 12.91 10.66 9.24
CA PRO A 34 11.55 11.19 9.34
C PRO A 34 10.84 11.29 7.98
N ALA A 35 11.58 11.60 6.91
CA ALA A 35 11.04 11.66 5.55
C ALA A 35 10.62 10.27 5.04
N ASP A 36 11.44 9.24 5.32
CA ASP A 36 11.07 7.86 4.98
C ASP A 36 9.83 7.40 5.74
N GLN A 37 9.74 7.75 7.04
CA GLN A 37 8.58 7.40 7.84
C GLN A 37 7.32 8.09 7.32
N ALA A 38 7.39 9.36 6.94
CA ALA A 38 6.27 10.07 6.34
C ALA A 38 5.80 9.41 5.03
N GLY A 39 6.73 8.97 4.18
CA GLY A 39 6.39 8.25 2.94
C GLY A 39 5.75 6.88 3.18
N ILE A 40 6.23 6.14 4.19
CA ILE A 40 5.60 4.88 4.64
C ILE A 40 4.19 5.17 5.15
N ASP A 41 4.04 6.21 5.98
CA ASP A 41 2.78 6.57 6.60
C ASP A 41 1.71 6.97 5.58
N GLU A 42 2.09 7.77 4.59
CA GLU A 42 1.22 8.18 3.48
C GLU A 42 0.80 6.97 2.64
N THR A 43 1.75 6.08 2.30
CA THR A 43 1.46 4.88 1.52
C THR A 43 0.49 3.95 2.26
N ALA A 44 0.74 3.70 3.54
CA ALA A 44 -0.12 2.87 4.37
C ALA A 44 -1.52 3.48 4.54
N ALA A 45 -1.61 4.80 4.76
CA ALA A 45 -2.89 5.49 4.85
C ALA A 45 -3.72 5.31 3.57
N GLY A 46 -3.11 5.43 2.39
CA GLY A 46 -3.77 5.19 1.11
C GLY A 46 -4.27 3.75 0.93
N LEU A 47 -3.44 2.75 1.25
CA LEU A 47 -3.82 1.34 1.15
C LEU A 47 -4.94 0.96 2.13
N CYS A 48 -4.94 1.56 3.33
CA CYS A 48 -5.99 1.38 4.32
C CYS A 48 -7.30 2.05 3.92
N ALA A 49 -7.25 3.31 3.46
CA ALA A 49 -8.42 4.02 2.98
C ALA A 49 -9.04 3.34 1.75
N GLY A 50 -8.19 2.81 0.86
CA GLY A 50 -8.60 2.05 -0.32
C GLY A 50 -9.07 0.62 -0.05
N GLY A 51 -9.04 0.14 1.20
CA GLY A 51 -9.48 -1.21 1.55
C GLY A 51 -8.57 -2.35 1.07
N VAL A 52 -7.33 -2.03 0.66
CA VAL A 52 -6.34 -3.02 0.21
C VAL A 52 -5.81 -3.84 1.38
N TRP A 53 -5.67 -3.19 2.55
CA TRP A 53 -5.36 -3.84 3.82
C TRP A 53 -6.60 -3.99 4.69
N THR A 54 -6.62 -5.04 5.50
CA THR A 54 -7.67 -5.28 6.49
C THR A 54 -7.57 -4.30 7.65
N LYS A 55 -8.65 -4.13 8.41
CA LYS A 55 -8.66 -3.24 9.60
C LYS A 55 -7.58 -3.61 10.62
N SER A 56 -7.32 -4.91 10.83
CA SER A 56 -6.28 -5.38 11.78
C SER A 56 -4.87 -5.07 11.28
N GLU A 57 -4.63 -5.14 9.97
CA GLU A 57 -3.39 -4.74 9.33
C GLU A 57 -3.15 -3.24 9.46
N CYS A 58 -4.16 -2.43 9.19
CA CYS A 58 -4.11 -0.98 9.37
C CYS A 58 -3.84 -0.56 10.82
N ALA A 59 -4.41 -1.26 11.80
CA ALA A 59 -4.19 -0.98 13.21
C ALA A 59 -2.74 -1.25 13.70
N ARG A 60 -1.95 -2.00 12.92
CA ARG A 60 -0.53 -2.27 13.20
C ARG A 60 0.39 -1.16 12.69
N HIS A 61 -0.13 -0.29 11.81
CA HIS A 61 0.59 0.86 11.30
C HIS A 61 0.61 2.04 12.30
N GLY A 62 -0.49 2.30 13.02
CA GLY A 62 -0.65 3.48 13.88
C GLY A 62 0.03 3.46 15.27
N LYS A 63 1.17 2.79 15.46
CA LYS A 63 1.83 2.69 16.78
C LYS A 63 3.22 3.35 16.87
N ASP A 64 3.47 4.45 16.16
CA ASP A 64 4.71 5.25 16.37
C ASP A 64 4.48 6.73 16.73
N SER A 65 3.25 7.25 16.67
CA SER A 65 2.97 8.68 16.96
C SER A 65 2.64 8.99 18.42
N ARG A 66 2.93 8.10 19.37
CA ARG A 66 2.67 8.34 20.80
C ARG A 66 3.81 7.81 21.67
N LYS A 67 4.83 8.63 21.88
CA LYS A 67 5.65 8.61 23.09
C LYS A 67 6.12 10.01 23.42
#